data_AF-A0A6A0IC63-F1
#
_entry.id   AF-A0A6A0IC63-F1
#
_cell.length_a   1.000
_cell.length_b   1.000
_cell.length_c   1.000
_cell.angle_alpha   90.00
_cell.angle_beta   90.00
_cell.angle_gamma   90.00
#
_symmetry.space_group_name_H-M   'P 1'
#
loop_
_entity.id
_entity.type
_entity.pdbx_description
1 polymer ?
#
loop_
_entity_poly.entity_id
_entity_poly.type
_entity_poly.pdbx_seq_one_letter_code
_entity_poly.pdbx_strand_id
1 'polypeptide(L)'
;MSTSIGDLKPLHAEYTRLTEKFKTYWTFHQFLQGIHKAFFGDAPGYQIDFQGLYDQIKNVSSAMTFTPPATLLERIQRLDLQLDQIHGKLADDDRKLAPSYVRRFFEKVRTEDEKLLLSLLRFYFYIRHASHDVLDKMDFLITLVGARRSIDDGRYMARFPQELAKLFGGFLGLITRAEPSASEVTRAVNGFAETRREIEACTRFEELTEKRILENLRTQKHQLGHALYDVQVLSAMLEANLAAKNKFQNLYEEEEQRILESSRQLLELEKELASDPRFVQGDIQEEFRKFREYKEAFERQQKEGEGVRHQEVTRLAETIDQLLSRLELPAGARTTPAGPFPAVAVPEPPAAAPEAATDPAAAPA
;
A
#
# COMPACT_ATOMS: atom_id res chain seq x y z
N MET A 1 -14.26 -50.88 -23.03
CA MET A 1 -14.05 -49.64 -23.80
C MET A 1 -12.76 -49.02 -23.29
N SER A 2 -11.69 -49.07 -24.09
CA SER A 2 -10.39 -48.50 -23.69
C SER A 2 -10.47 -46.99 -23.77
N THR A 3 -10.50 -46.33 -22.60
CA THR A 3 -10.32 -44.88 -22.47
C THR A 3 -8.97 -44.52 -23.10
N SER A 4 -8.99 -43.72 -24.16
CA SER A 4 -7.77 -43.30 -24.84
C SER A 4 -6.96 -42.40 -23.91
N ILE A 5 -5.63 -42.52 -23.92
CA ILE A 5 -4.69 -41.64 -23.20
C ILE A 5 -4.93 -40.15 -23.56
N GLY A 6 -5.56 -39.87 -24.71
CA GLY A 6 -5.98 -38.54 -25.12
C GLY A 6 -7.09 -37.92 -24.24
N ASP A 7 -8.02 -38.72 -23.71
CA ASP A 7 -9.20 -38.24 -22.97
C ASP A 7 -8.87 -37.85 -21.52
N LEU A 8 -7.73 -38.31 -20.99
CA LEU A 8 -7.28 -38.05 -19.62
C LEU A 8 -6.52 -36.74 -19.47
N LYS A 9 -5.85 -36.26 -20.53
CA LYS A 9 -5.10 -34.99 -20.50
C LYS A 9 -5.94 -33.76 -20.11
N PRO A 10 -7.11 -33.49 -20.73
CA PRO A 10 -7.95 -32.36 -20.34
C PRO A 10 -8.48 -32.52 -18.90
N LEU A 11 -8.80 -33.75 -18.49
CA LEU A 11 -9.26 -34.03 -17.13
C LEU A 11 -8.19 -33.73 -16.08
N HIS A 12 -6.93 -34.11 -16.34
CA HIS A 12 -5.80 -33.77 -15.48
C HIS A 12 -5.53 -32.26 -15.41
N ALA A 13 -5.70 -31.55 -16.52
CA ALA A 13 -5.57 -30.08 -16.53
C ALA A 13 -6.64 -29.42 -15.65
N GLU A 14 -7.90 -29.84 -15.76
CA GLU A 14 -9.00 -29.34 -14.91
C GLU A 14 -8.78 -29.65 -13.43
N TYR A 15 -8.36 -30.88 -13.11
CA TYR A 15 -8.02 -31.25 -11.74
C TYR A 15 -6.85 -30.44 -11.16
N THR A 16 -5.83 -30.17 -11.97
CA THR A 16 -4.69 -29.35 -11.57
C THR A 16 -5.14 -27.93 -11.27
N ARG A 17 -5.97 -27.34 -12.14
CA ARG A 17 -6.57 -26.01 -11.94
C ARG A 17 -7.39 -25.95 -10.64
N LEU A 18 -8.23 -26.95 -10.40
CA LEU A 18 -9.03 -27.07 -9.17
C LEU A 18 -8.13 -27.12 -7.92
N THR A 19 -7.08 -27.93 -7.96
CA THR A 19 -6.15 -28.11 -6.83
C THR A 19 -5.38 -26.82 -6.53
N GLU A 20 -4.91 -26.10 -7.56
CA GLU A 20 -4.22 -24.82 -7.39
C GLU A 20 -5.15 -23.73 -6.86
N LYS A 21 -6.42 -23.72 -7.29
CA LYS A 21 -7.46 -22.82 -6.77
C LYS A 21 -7.74 -23.10 -5.29
N PHE A 22 -7.87 -24.37 -4.90
CA PHE A 22 -8.01 -24.78 -3.49
C PHE A 22 -6.82 -24.30 -2.64
N LYS A 23 -5.58 -24.56 -3.07
CA LYS A 23 -4.38 -24.11 -2.35
C LYS A 23 -4.37 -22.60 -2.17
N THR A 24 -4.70 -21.86 -3.22
CA THR A 24 -4.80 -20.40 -3.19
C THR A 24 -5.77 -19.93 -2.10
N TYR A 25 -6.96 -20.55 -2.00
CA TYR A 25 -7.98 -20.15 -1.04
C TYR A 25 -7.65 -20.57 0.38
N TRP A 26 -7.03 -21.74 0.55
CA TRP A 26 -6.50 -22.19 1.83
C TRP A 26 -5.43 -21.24 2.37
N THR A 27 -4.44 -20.90 1.55
CA THR A 27 -3.38 -19.95 1.93
C THR A 27 -3.96 -18.57 2.26
N PHE A 28 -4.94 -18.08 1.48
CA PHE A 28 -5.59 -16.81 1.77
C PHE A 28 -6.39 -16.85 3.09
N HIS A 29 -7.08 -17.95 3.38
CA HIS A 29 -7.75 -18.14 4.66
C HIS A 29 -6.78 -18.08 5.85
N GLN A 30 -5.64 -18.77 5.76
CA GLN A 30 -4.59 -18.74 6.80
C GLN A 30 -4.06 -17.32 6.99
N PHE A 31 -3.90 -16.57 5.90
CA PHE A 31 -3.50 -15.16 5.93
C PHE A 31 -4.54 -14.28 6.66
N LEU A 32 -5.83 -14.42 6.35
CA LEU A 32 -6.90 -13.69 7.05
C LEU A 32 -6.93 -14.03 8.55
N GLN A 33 -6.80 -15.31 8.92
CA GLN A 33 -6.67 -15.71 10.32
C GLN A 33 -5.47 -15.06 11.00
N GLY A 34 -4.34 -14.94 10.28
CA GLY A 34 -3.15 -14.25 10.75
C GLY A 34 -3.42 -12.77 11.07
N ILE A 35 -4.11 -12.05 10.18
CA ILE A 35 -4.49 -10.64 10.40
C ILE A 35 -5.45 -10.52 11.59
N HIS A 36 -6.51 -11.32 11.63
CA HIS A 36 -7.50 -11.32 12.71
C HIS A 36 -6.84 -11.52 14.07
N LYS A 37 -6.02 -12.55 14.20
CA LYS A 37 -5.26 -12.84 15.41
C LYS A 37 -4.29 -11.71 15.77
N ALA A 38 -3.64 -11.08 14.80
CA ALA A 38 -2.60 -10.08 15.03
C ALA A 38 -3.14 -8.70 15.45
N PHE A 39 -4.34 -8.32 15.00
CA PHE A 39 -4.87 -6.95 15.18
C PHE A 39 -6.22 -6.88 15.91
N PHE A 40 -7.02 -7.93 15.89
CA PHE A 40 -8.39 -7.92 16.42
C PHE A 40 -8.59 -8.91 17.57
N GLY A 41 -7.70 -9.91 17.70
CA GLY A 41 -7.75 -10.90 18.77
C GLY A 41 -8.91 -11.90 18.64
N ASP A 42 -9.59 -11.89 17.49
CA ASP A 42 -10.72 -12.76 17.16
C ASP A 42 -10.39 -13.69 15.99
N ALA A 43 -11.38 -14.49 15.58
CA ALA A 43 -11.32 -15.32 14.39
C ALA A 43 -12.16 -14.67 13.26
N PRO A 44 -11.87 -14.98 11.98
CA PRO A 44 -12.67 -14.51 10.86
C PRO A 44 -14.16 -14.86 11.04
N GLY A 45 -15.05 -13.99 10.56
CA GLY A 45 -16.51 -14.09 10.75
C GLY A 45 -17.20 -15.21 9.96
N TYR A 46 -16.46 -16.20 9.48
CA TYR A 46 -16.95 -17.29 8.64
C TYR A 46 -16.40 -18.65 9.10
N GLN A 47 -17.13 -19.72 8.77
CA GLN A 47 -16.66 -21.09 8.94
C GLN A 47 -16.63 -21.81 7.58
N ILE A 48 -15.50 -22.42 7.27
CA ILE A 48 -15.26 -23.20 6.05
C ILE A 48 -14.55 -24.49 6.45
N ASP A 49 -15.11 -25.62 6.02
CA ASP A 49 -14.49 -26.94 6.18
C ASP A 49 -13.50 -27.21 5.04
N PHE A 50 -12.29 -26.67 5.16
CA PHE A 50 -11.22 -26.91 4.20
C PHE A 50 -10.72 -28.36 4.21
N GLN A 51 -10.82 -29.07 5.33
CA GLN A 51 -10.37 -30.45 5.45
C GLN A 51 -11.29 -31.37 4.63
N GLY A 52 -12.61 -31.25 4.81
CA GLY A 52 -13.58 -32.01 4.02
C GLY A 52 -13.50 -31.73 2.52
N LEU A 53 -13.17 -30.49 2.12
CA LEU A 53 -12.94 -30.14 0.71
C LEU A 53 -11.66 -30.75 0.17
N TYR A 54 -10.58 -30.72 0.93
CA TYR A 54 -9.32 -31.38 0.56
C TYR A 54 -9.53 -32.88 0.33
N ASP A 55 -10.24 -33.55 1.23
CA ASP A 55 -10.54 -34.98 1.11
C ASP A 55 -11.40 -35.27 -0.13
N GLN A 56 -12.37 -34.41 -0.45
CA GLN A 56 -13.17 -34.53 -1.68
C GLN A 56 -12.34 -34.36 -2.94
N ILE A 57 -11.41 -33.39 -2.99
CA ILE A 57 -10.51 -33.17 -4.12
C ILE A 57 -9.55 -34.35 -4.27
N LYS A 58 -8.94 -34.81 -3.17
CA LYS A 58 -8.04 -35.97 -3.16
C LYS A 58 -8.73 -37.23 -3.71
N ASN A 59 -10.00 -37.44 -3.35
CA ASN A 59 -10.81 -38.54 -3.85
C ASN A 59 -11.03 -38.49 -5.37
N VAL A 60 -11.00 -37.31 -6.01
CA VAL A 60 -11.05 -37.21 -7.48
C VAL A 60 -9.80 -37.83 -8.10
N SER A 61 -8.61 -37.50 -7.58
CA SER A 61 -7.35 -38.07 -8.08
C SER A 61 -7.29 -39.58 -7.92
N SER A 62 -7.78 -40.12 -6.79
CA SER A 62 -7.86 -41.56 -6.59
C SER A 62 -8.81 -42.23 -7.59
N ALA A 63 -9.90 -41.56 -7.96
CA ALA A 63 -10.94 -42.08 -8.83
C ALA A 63 -10.63 -42.01 -10.34
N MET A 64 -9.58 -41.28 -10.74
CA MET A 64 -9.19 -41.08 -12.15
C MET A 64 -8.89 -42.35 -12.94
N THR A 65 -8.46 -43.43 -12.28
CA THR A 65 -8.07 -44.67 -12.94
C THR A 65 -9.23 -45.64 -13.21
N PHE A 66 -10.35 -45.49 -12.50
CA PHE A 66 -11.45 -46.48 -12.53
C PHE A 66 -12.84 -45.88 -12.72
N THR A 67 -12.98 -44.55 -12.72
CA THR A 67 -14.26 -43.86 -12.93
C THR A 67 -14.33 -43.27 -14.34
N PRO A 68 -15.49 -43.31 -15.02
CA PRO A 68 -15.65 -42.66 -16.32
C PRO A 68 -15.28 -41.17 -16.30
N PRO A 69 -14.53 -40.66 -17.30
CA PRO A 69 -14.06 -39.26 -17.33
C PRO A 69 -15.18 -38.22 -17.21
N ALA A 70 -16.34 -38.45 -17.83
CA ALA A 70 -17.49 -37.54 -17.76
C ALA A 70 -17.99 -37.32 -16.33
N THR A 71 -18.13 -38.40 -15.55
CA THR A 71 -18.57 -38.33 -14.15
C THR A 71 -17.53 -37.63 -13.26
N LEU A 72 -16.24 -37.82 -13.53
CA LEU A 72 -15.18 -37.10 -12.83
C LEU A 72 -15.19 -35.61 -13.16
N LEU A 73 -15.44 -35.26 -14.42
CA LEU A 73 -15.53 -33.87 -14.86
C LEU A 73 -16.70 -33.14 -14.18
N GLU A 74 -17.88 -33.76 -14.12
CA GLU A 74 -19.02 -33.21 -13.37
C GLU A 74 -18.70 -33.01 -11.89
N ARG A 75 -17.96 -33.94 -11.27
CA ARG A 75 -17.51 -33.81 -9.89
C ARG A 75 -16.52 -32.66 -9.71
N ILE A 76 -15.57 -32.49 -10.63
CA ILE A 76 -14.63 -31.36 -10.65
C ILE A 76 -15.38 -30.04 -10.77
N GLN A 77 -16.34 -29.94 -11.70
CA GLN A 77 -17.15 -28.73 -11.87
C GLN A 77 -17.96 -28.39 -10.62
N ARG A 78 -18.53 -29.38 -9.94
CA ARG A 78 -19.22 -29.17 -8.66
C ARG A 78 -18.30 -28.63 -7.57
N LEU A 79 -17.09 -29.18 -7.46
CA LEU A 79 -16.09 -28.71 -6.51
C LEU A 79 -15.62 -27.29 -6.87
N ASP A 80 -15.49 -26.97 -8.15
CA ASP A 80 -15.11 -25.63 -8.61
C ASP A 80 -16.17 -24.57 -8.21
N LEU A 81 -17.45 -24.89 -8.36
CA LEU A 81 -18.56 -24.04 -7.89
C LEU A 81 -18.55 -23.86 -6.37
N GLN A 82 -18.20 -24.89 -5.59
CA GLN A 82 -18.04 -24.76 -4.14
C GLN A 82 -16.85 -23.86 -3.78
N LEU A 83 -15.75 -23.95 -4.53
CA LEU A 83 -14.61 -23.05 -4.36
C LEU A 83 -14.97 -21.60 -4.69
N ASP A 84 -15.81 -21.34 -5.70
CA ASP A 84 -16.30 -19.98 -6.00
C ASP A 84 -17.13 -19.39 -4.83
N GLN A 85 -17.96 -20.20 -4.18
CA GLN A 85 -18.70 -19.77 -2.98
C GLN A 85 -17.75 -19.42 -1.82
N ILE A 86 -16.68 -20.19 -1.66
CA ILE A 86 -15.65 -19.94 -0.65
C ILE A 86 -14.89 -18.66 -0.98
N HIS A 87 -14.52 -18.45 -2.24
CA HIS A 87 -13.89 -17.21 -2.68
C HIS A 87 -14.73 -15.99 -2.30
N GLY A 88 -16.06 -16.06 -2.51
CA GLY A 88 -16.99 -15.02 -2.07
C GLY A 88 -16.92 -14.74 -0.57
N LYS A 89 -17.01 -15.78 0.28
CA LYS A 89 -16.91 -15.63 1.75
C LYS A 89 -15.58 -15.01 2.20
N LEU A 90 -14.47 -15.45 1.61
CA LEU A 90 -13.14 -14.93 1.90
C LEU A 90 -13.01 -13.47 1.46
N ALA A 91 -13.56 -13.12 0.29
CA ALA A 91 -13.54 -11.76 -0.22
C ALA A 91 -14.43 -10.81 0.60
N ASP A 92 -15.59 -11.29 1.08
CA ASP A 92 -16.48 -10.50 1.93
C ASP A 92 -15.82 -10.16 3.28
N ASP A 93 -15.03 -11.08 3.82
CA ASP A 93 -14.27 -10.84 5.04
C ASP A 93 -13.07 -9.91 4.78
N ASP A 94 -12.31 -10.12 3.70
CA ASP A 94 -11.21 -9.24 3.30
C ASP A 94 -11.65 -7.78 3.06
N ARG A 95 -12.86 -7.56 2.53
CA ARG A 95 -13.41 -6.20 2.32
C ARG A 95 -13.55 -5.39 3.61
N LYS A 96 -13.65 -6.04 4.77
CA LYS A 96 -13.69 -5.35 6.07
C LYS A 96 -12.33 -4.84 6.51
N LEU A 97 -11.26 -5.35 5.88
CA LEU A 97 -9.88 -5.02 6.20
C LEU A 97 -9.38 -3.91 5.28
N ALA A 98 -9.02 -2.77 5.85
CA ALA A 98 -8.35 -1.70 5.10
C ALA A 98 -6.96 -2.14 4.59
N PRO A 99 -6.44 -1.58 3.48
CA PRO A 99 -5.12 -1.91 2.95
C PRO A 99 -3.97 -1.72 3.95
N SER A 100 -4.12 -0.79 4.90
CA SER A 100 -3.15 -0.52 5.97
C SER A 100 -2.91 -1.73 6.88
N TYR A 101 -3.93 -2.56 7.17
CA TYR A 101 -3.76 -3.77 7.98
C TYR A 101 -2.90 -4.82 7.28
N VAL A 102 -3.06 -4.96 5.96
CA VAL A 102 -2.23 -5.86 5.15
C VAL A 102 -0.77 -5.41 5.18
N ARG A 103 -0.52 -4.10 4.97
CA ARG A 103 0.84 -3.54 5.02
C ARG A 103 1.49 -3.78 6.38
N ARG A 104 0.81 -3.40 7.46
CA ARG A 104 1.29 -3.58 8.84
C ARG A 104 1.50 -5.06 9.20
N PHE A 105 0.69 -5.96 8.66
CA PHE A 105 0.87 -7.40 8.87
C PHE A 105 2.21 -7.86 8.30
N PHE A 106 2.50 -7.51 7.05
CA PHE A 106 3.77 -7.89 6.41
C PHE A 106 4.98 -7.22 7.05
N GLU A 107 4.84 -5.97 7.51
CA GLU A 107 5.88 -5.28 8.29
C GLU A 107 6.18 -6.01 9.62
N LYS A 108 5.15 -6.48 10.32
CA LYS A 108 5.28 -7.17 11.61
C LYS A 108 5.87 -8.58 11.46
N VAL A 109 5.41 -9.34 10.48
CA VAL A 109 5.82 -10.74 10.29
C VAL A 109 7.15 -10.83 9.52
N ARG A 110 7.57 -9.75 8.84
CA ARG A 110 8.82 -9.65 8.06
C ARG A 110 9.06 -10.84 7.12
N THR A 111 7.98 -11.44 6.63
CA THR A 111 8.06 -12.61 5.75
C THR A 111 8.10 -12.16 4.30
N GLU A 112 9.18 -12.50 3.62
CA GLU A 112 9.36 -12.33 2.17
C GLU A 112 9.11 -13.65 1.41
N ASP A 113 8.27 -14.54 1.97
CA ASP A 113 7.92 -15.79 1.30
C ASP A 113 7.16 -15.50 0.00
N GLU A 114 7.89 -15.62 -1.10
CA GLU A 114 7.36 -15.40 -2.44
C GLU A 114 6.17 -16.32 -2.74
N LYS A 115 6.17 -17.58 -2.27
CA LYS A 115 5.06 -18.50 -2.55
C LYS A 115 3.76 -18.04 -1.90
N LEU A 116 3.85 -17.51 -0.68
CA LEU A 116 2.73 -16.88 0.01
C LEU A 116 2.24 -15.67 -0.80
N LEU A 117 3.12 -14.73 -1.11
CA LEU A 117 2.76 -13.50 -1.85
C LEU A 117 2.12 -13.80 -3.21
N LEU A 118 2.67 -14.75 -3.97
CA LEU A 118 2.10 -15.21 -5.23
C LEU A 118 0.70 -15.79 -5.03
N SER A 119 0.48 -16.58 -3.98
CA SER A 119 -0.84 -17.16 -3.68
C SER A 119 -1.85 -16.07 -3.31
N LEU A 120 -1.46 -15.08 -2.51
CA LEU A 120 -2.33 -13.94 -2.20
C LEU A 120 -2.67 -13.11 -3.45
N LEU A 121 -1.68 -12.86 -4.33
CA LEU A 121 -1.95 -12.20 -5.62
C LEU A 121 -2.94 -13.00 -6.47
N ARG A 122 -2.75 -14.32 -6.61
CA ARG A 122 -3.72 -15.17 -7.35
C ARG A 122 -5.13 -15.00 -6.81
N PHE A 123 -5.31 -14.96 -5.49
CA PHE A 123 -6.61 -14.74 -4.87
C PHE A 123 -7.27 -13.43 -5.35
N TYR A 124 -6.53 -12.32 -5.33
CA TYR A 124 -7.05 -11.02 -5.77
C TYR A 124 -7.32 -10.95 -7.27
N PHE A 125 -6.49 -11.60 -8.10
CA PHE A 125 -6.75 -11.67 -9.54
C PHE A 125 -8.08 -12.37 -9.88
N TYR A 126 -8.49 -13.38 -9.09
CA TYR A 126 -9.79 -14.03 -9.22
C TYR A 126 -10.99 -13.13 -8.90
N ILE A 127 -10.81 -11.97 -8.25
CA ILE A 127 -11.90 -11.04 -7.97
C ILE A 127 -12.32 -10.32 -9.24
N ARG A 128 -13.56 -10.55 -9.70
CA ARG A 128 -14.08 -9.94 -10.94
C ARG A 128 -14.14 -8.41 -10.87
N HIS A 129 -14.62 -7.88 -9.76
CA HIS A 129 -14.77 -6.44 -9.52
C HIS A 129 -13.94 -6.02 -8.31
N ALA A 130 -12.76 -5.47 -8.56
CA ALA A 130 -11.87 -4.96 -7.53
C ALA A 130 -12.34 -3.56 -7.09
N SER A 131 -12.58 -3.37 -5.80
CA SER A 131 -12.72 -2.04 -5.21
C SER A 131 -11.37 -1.33 -5.15
N HIS A 132 -11.36 -0.03 -4.89
CA HIS A 132 -10.11 0.72 -4.73
C HIS A 132 -9.21 0.14 -3.62
N ASP A 133 -9.80 -0.31 -2.51
CA ASP A 133 -9.05 -0.99 -1.44
C ASP A 133 -8.41 -2.30 -1.91
N VAL A 134 -9.12 -3.10 -2.70
CA VAL A 134 -8.56 -4.31 -3.30
C VAL A 134 -7.41 -3.96 -4.23
N LEU A 135 -7.55 -2.92 -5.05
CA LEU A 135 -6.48 -2.42 -5.92
C LEU A 135 -5.26 -1.99 -5.12
N ASP A 136 -5.44 -1.29 -4.00
CA ASP A 136 -4.34 -0.85 -3.15
C ASP A 136 -3.61 -2.02 -2.46
N LYS A 137 -4.32 -3.09 -2.11
CA LYS A 137 -3.74 -4.34 -1.60
C LYS A 137 -2.98 -5.09 -2.71
N MET A 138 -3.57 -5.18 -3.90
CA MET A 138 -2.92 -5.78 -5.07
C MET A 138 -1.65 -5.02 -5.44
N ASP A 139 -1.71 -3.70 -5.52
CA ASP A 139 -0.59 -2.81 -5.81
C ASP A 139 0.57 -3.01 -4.84
N PHE A 140 0.27 -3.10 -3.54
CA PHE A 140 1.26 -3.42 -2.52
C PHE A 140 1.92 -4.79 -2.75
N LEU A 141 1.13 -5.84 -2.98
CA LEU A 141 1.65 -7.19 -3.20
C LEU A 141 2.43 -7.31 -4.52
N ILE A 142 1.98 -6.65 -5.59
CA ILE A 142 2.70 -6.54 -6.87
C ILE A 142 4.05 -5.89 -6.63
N THR A 143 4.08 -4.83 -5.83
CA THR A 143 5.33 -4.14 -5.47
C THR A 143 6.27 -5.05 -4.69
N LEU A 144 5.77 -5.82 -3.72
CA LEU A 144 6.59 -6.76 -2.96
C LEU A 144 7.17 -7.88 -3.83
N VAL A 145 6.35 -8.53 -4.66
CA VAL A 145 6.82 -9.64 -5.50
C VAL A 145 7.70 -9.14 -6.64
N GLY A 146 7.33 -8.02 -7.26
CA GLY A 146 8.03 -7.46 -8.41
C GLY A 146 9.32 -6.73 -8.07
N ALA A 147 9.58 -6.46 -6.79
CA ALA A 147 10.82 -5.85 -6.34
C ALA A 147 11.95 -6.88 -6.20
N ARG A 148 13.17 -6.41 -6.45
CA ARG A 148 14.43 -7.01 -6.02
C ARG A 148 15.30 -5.92 -5.41
N ARG A 149 16.28 -6.28 -4.60
CA ARG A 149 17.30 -5.33 -4.15
C ARG A 149 18.48 -5.32 -5.12
N SER A 150 18.93 -4.14 -5.47
CA SER A 150 20.20 -3.93 -6.15
C SER A 150 21.34 -4.41 -5.26
N ILE A 151 22.31 -5.10 -5.87
CA ILE A 151 23.51 -5.58 -5.17
C ILE A 151 24.47 -4.41 -4.89
N ASP A 152 24.48 -3.41 -5.77
CA ASP A 152 25.47 -2.34 -5.77
C ASP A 152 25.14 -1.25 -4.75
N ASP A 153 23.88 -0.80 -4.71
CA ASP A 153 23.42 0.35 -3.90
C ASP A 153 22.26 0.01 -2.96
N GLY A 154 21.83 -1.26 -2.89
CA GLY A 154 20.76 -1.70 -1.99
C GLY A 154 19.36 -1.20 -2.34
N ARG A 155 19.20 -0.38 -3.39
CA ARG A 155 17.92 0.20 -3.80
C ARG A 155 16.96 -0.85 -4.33
N TYR A 156 15.66 -0.58 -4.22
CA TYR A 156 14.67 -1.46 -4.80
C TYR A 156 14.61 -1.27 -6.32
N MET A 157 14.82 -2.33 -7.07
CA MET A 157 14.68 -2.36 -8.51
C MET A 157 13.54 -3.28 -8.90
N ALA A 158 12.93 -3.02 -10.05
CA ALA A 158 12.04 -4.00 -10.63
C ALA A 158 12.84 -5.26 -11.02
N ARG A 159 12.18 -6.42 -10.99
CA ARG A 159 12.71 -7.63 -11.64
C ARG A 159 12.92 -7.39 -13.14
N PHE A 160 13.70 -8.25 -13.76
CA PHE A 160 13.97 -8.11 -15.18
C PHE A 160 12.68 -8.20 -16.02
N PRO A 161 12.57 -7.46 -17.14
CA PRO A 161 11.34 -7.42 -17.94
C PRO A 161 10.80 -8.81 -18.35
N GLN A 162 11.69 -9.76 -18.64
CA GLN A 162 11.31 -11.13 -18.99
C GLN A 162 10.68 -11.89 -17.81
N GLU A 163 11.18 -11.66 -16.60
CA GLU A 163 10.63 -12.25 -15.38
C GLU A 163 9.26 -11.64 -15.05
N LEU A 164 9.12 -10.33 -15.17
CA LEU A 164 7.84 -9.64 -14.97
C LEU A 164 6.80 -10.07 -16.00
N ALA A 165 7.19 -10.20 -17.27
CA ALA A 165 6.31 -10.69 -18.32
C ALA A 165 5.81 -12.11 -18.03
N LYS A 166 6.69 -12.99 -17.58
CA LYS A 166 6.32 -14.35 -17.17
C LYS A 166 5.43 -14.35 -15.93
N LEU A 167 5.76 -13.54 -14.93
CA LEU A 167 5.02 -13.41 -13.68
C LEU A 167 3.60 -12.91 -13.91
N PHE A 168 3.48 -11.73 -14.51
CA PHE A 168 2.18 -11.08 -14.77
C PHE A 168 1.38 -11.84 -15.84
N GLY A 169 2.01 -12.32 -16.91
CA GLY A 169 1.35 -13.19 -17.89
C GLY A 169 0.79 -14.46 -17.25
N GLY A 170 1.48 -15.02 -16.25
CA GLY A 170 0.99 -16.15 -15.47
C GLY A 170 -0.28 -15.83 -14.67
N PHE A 171 -0.41 -14.64 -14.08
CA PHE A 171 -1.63 -14.22 -13.38
C PHE A 171 -2.77 -13.87 -14.35
N LEU A 172 -2.46 -13.16 -15.43
CA LEU A 172 -3.44 -12.78 -16.44
C LEU A 172 -4.00 -14.01 -17.18
N GLY A 173 -3.20 -15.06 -17.37
CA GLY A 173 -3.67 -16.32 -17.92
C GLY A 173 -4.64 -17.10 -17.01
N LEU A 174 -4.78 -16.74 -15.74
CA LEU A 174 -5.76 -17.35 -14.82
C LEU A 174 -7.17 -16.81 -15.00
N ILE A 175 -7.31 -15.67 -15.67
CA ILE A 175 -8.54 -14.90 -15.74
C ILE A 175 -8.93 -14.64 -17.19
N THR A 176 -10.24 -14.60 -17.43
CA THR A 176 -10.78 -14.17 -18.71
C THR A 176 -11.35 -12.77 -18.52
N ARG A 177 -10.68 -11.75 -19.08
CA ARG A 177 -11.12 -10.36 -19.04
C ARG A 177 -11.10 -9.76 -20.44
N ALA A 178 -11.87 -8.69 -20.63
CA ALA A 178 -11.78 -7.89 -21.84
C ALA A 178 -10.36 -7.33 -21.96
N GLU A 179 -9.75 -7.52 -23.13
CA GLU A 179 -8.44 -6.95 -23.41
C GLU A 179 -8.56 -5.42 -23.54
N PRO A 180 -7.68 -4.65 -22.89
CA PRO A 180 -7.65 -3.21 -23.06
C PRO A 180 -7.19 -2.85 -24.47
N SER A 181 -7.67 -1.73 -25.00
CA SER A 181 -7.20 -1.23 -26.29
C SER A 181 -5.72 -0.82 -26.20
N ALA A 182 -4.97 -0.95 -27.30
CA ALA A 182 -3.58 -0.50 -27.38
C ALA A 182 -3.40 0.98 -27.00
N SER A 183 -4.41 1.81 -27.27
CA SER A 183 -4.43 3.22 -26.89
C SER A 183 -4.56 3.44 -25.39
N GLU A 184 -5.36 2.62 -24.68
CA GLU A 184 -5.50 2.68 -23.23
C GLU A 184 -4.22 2.24 -22.53
N VAL A 185 -3.62 1.13 -23.00
CA VAL A 185 -2.33 0.64 -22.49
C VAL A 185 -1.25 1.71 -22.65
N THR A 186 -1.14 2.28 -23.85
CA THR A 186 -0.14 3.32 -24.15
C THR A 186 -0.33 4.56 -23.27
N ARG A 187 -1.57 5.02 -23.10
CA ARG A 187 -1.88 6.16 -22.20
C ARG A 187 -1.50 5.86 -20.75
N ALA A 188 -1.85 4.68 -20.25
CA ALA A 188 -1.53 4.29 -18.88
C ALA A 188 -0.02 4.18 -18.63
N VAL A 189 0.71 3.53 -19.54
CA VAL A 189 2.18 3.41 -19.46
C VAL A 189 2.86 4.78 -19.51
N ASN A 190 2.44 5.65 -20.43
CA ASN A 190 3.00 6.99 -20.55
C ASN A 190 2.73 7.84 -19.29
N GLY A 191 1.52 7.75 -18.72
CA GLY A 191 1.19 8.44 -17.48
C GLY A 191 2.10 8.00 -16.33
N PHE A 192 2.32 6.69 -16.16
CA PHE A 192 3.22 6.20 -15.10
C PHE A 192 4.68 6.61 -15.34
N ALA A 193 5.12 6.64 -16.59
CA ALA A 193 6.46 7.11 -16.94
C ALA A 193 6.63 8.61 -16.64
N GLU A 194 5.60 9.42 -16.85
CA GLU A 194 5.58 10.84 -16.49
C GLU A 194 5.62 11.04 -14.98
N THR A 195 4.74 10.39 -14.22
CA THR A 195 4.78 10.43 -12.75
C THR A 195 6.13 9.97 -12.20
N ARG A 196 6.74 8.95 -12.81
CA ARG A 196 8.08 8.50 -12.44
C ARG A 196 9.13 9.60 -12.61
N ARG A 197 9.12 10.31 -13.74
CA ARG A 197 10.04 11.43 -13.98
C ARG A 197 9.82 12.56 -12.97
N GLU A 198 8.56 12.86 -12.64
CA GLU A 198 8.23 13.86 -11.62
C GLU A 198 8.76 13.48 -10.23
N ILE A 199 8.60 12.20 -9.83
CA ILE A 199 9.17 11.65 -8.61
C ILE A 199 10.68 11.83 -8.59
N GLU A 200 11.36 11.40 -9.65
CA GLU A 200 12.83 11.44 -9.75
C GLU A 200 13.36 12.88 -9.68
N ALA A 201 12.62 13.84 -10.25
CA ALA A 201 12.96 15.25 -10.28
C ALA A 201 12.76 16.00 -8.95
N CYS A 202 12.04 15.43 -7.97
CA CYS A 202 11.88 16.08 -6.67
C CYS A 202 13.22 16.19 -5.95
N THR A 203 13.59 17.34 -5.39
CA THR A 203 14.88 17.49 -4.68
C THR A 203 14.73 17.60 -3.18
N ARG A 204 13.54 17.96 -2.71
CA ARG A 204 13.22 18.09 -1.29
C ARG A 204 12.01 17.27 -0.91
N PHE A 205 11.90 16.99 0.38
CA PHE A 205 10.82 16.18 0.93
C PHE A 205 9.45 16.86 0.79
N GLU A 206 9.38 18.19 0.92
CA GLU A 206 8.15 18.98 0.81
C GLU A 206 7.55 18.92 -0.60
N GLU A 207 8.40 18.85 -1.64
CA GLU A 207 7.96 18.80 -3.03
C GLU A 207 7.06 17.59 -3.33
N LEU A 208 7.29 16.45 -2.65
CA LEU A 208 6.46 15.25 -2.82
C LEU A 208 5.00 15.50 -2.40
N THR A 209 4.82 16.31 -1.36
CA THR A 209 3.51 16.68 -0.80
C THR A 209 2.90 17.85 -1.56
N GLU A 210 3.67 18.90 -1.85
CA GLU A 210 3.21 20.07 -2.61
C GLU A 210 2.73 19.70 -4.02
N LYS A 211 3.48 18.83 -4.72
CA LYS A 211 3.11 18.34 -6.05
C LYS A 211 2.08 17.21 -6.00
N ARG A 212 1.64 16.80 -4.80
CA ARG A 212 0.65 15.72 -4.58
C ARG A 212 1.00 14.41 -5.29
N ILE A 213 2.29 14.09 -5.37
CA ILE A 213 2.79 12.98 -6.20
C ILE A 213 2.17 11.64 -5.81
N LEU A 214 2.07 11.36 -4.51
CA LEU A 214 1.49 10.10 -4.01
C LEU A 214 -0.03 10.01 -4.27
N GLU A 215 -0.73 11.15 -4.20
CA GLU A 215 -2.16 11.23 -4.48
C GLU A 215 -2.45 11.07 -5.97
N ASN A 216 -1.63 11.68 -6.83
CA ASN A 216 -1.70 11.54 -8.28
C ASN A 216 -1.45 10.08 -8.69
N LEU A 217 -0.40 9.46 -8.14
CA LEU A 217 -0.07 8.05 -8.39
C LEU A 217 -1.22 7.12 -7.96
N ARG A 218 -1.83 7.37 -6.79
CA ARG A 218 -2.99 6.59 -6.32
C ARG A 218 -4.21 6.77 -7.21
N THR A 219 -4.52 8.01 -7.57
CA THR A 219 -5.66 8.36 -8.43
C THR A 219 -5.52 7.70 -9.80
N GLN A 220 -4.33 7.76 -10.39
CA GLN A 220 -4.05 7.13 -11.67
C GLN A 220 -4.28 5.62 -11.62
N LYS A 221 -3.82 4.92 -10.57
CA LYS A 221 -4.06 3.48 -10.39
C LYS A 221 -5.54 3.14 -10.29
N HIS A 222 -6.32 3.93 -9.55
CA HIS A 222 -7.76 3.70 -9.40
C HIS A 222 -8.53 3.94 -10.70
N GLN A 223 -8.00 4.77 -11.60
CA GLN A 223 -8.61 5.09 -12.90
C GLN A 223 -8.23 4.14 -14.05
N LEU A 224 -7.34 3.17 -13.83
CA LEU A 224 -6.88 2.26 -14.90
C LEU A 224 -7.99 1.38 -15.48
N GLY A 225 -9.02 1.04 -14.70
CA GLY A 225 -10.09 0.16 -15.13
C GLY A 225 -9.56 -1.17 -15.70
N HIS A 226 -9.89 -1.45 -16.96
CA HIS A 226 -9.44 -2.66 -17.66
C HIS A 226 -7.94 -2.65 -18.03
N ALA A 227 -7.34 -1.47 -18.19
CA ALA A 227 -5.92 -1.34 -18.57
C ALA A 227 -4.98 -1.90 -17.51
N LEU A 228 -5.41 -2.00 -16.24
CA LEU A 228 -4.65 -2.64 -15.17
C LEU A 228 -4.28 -4.09 -15.50
N TYR A 229 -5.10 -4.78 -16.28
CA TYR A 229 -4.90 -6.20 -16.61
C TYR A 229 -4.04 -6.41 -17.87
N ASP A 230 -3.06 -5.53 -18.07
CA ASP A 230 -2.04 -5.64 -19.10
C ASP A 230 -0.64 -5.72 -18.47
N VAL A 231 0.24 -6.54 -19.06
CA VAL A 231 1.60 -6.79 -18.54
C VAL A 231 2.43 -5.51 -18.51
N GLN A 232 2.31 -4.66 -19.55
CA GLN A 232 3.09 -3.44 -19.65
C GLN A 232 2.62 -2.42 -18.62
N VAL A 233 1.31 -2.32 -18.41
CA VAL A 233 0.73 -1.42 -17.40
C VAL A 233 1.13 -1.84 -15.98
N LEU A 234 1.05 -3.14 -15.64
CA LEU A 234 1.48 -3.66 -14.34
C LEU A 234 2.97 -3.41 -14.09
N SER A 235 3.80 -3.57 -15.12
CA SER A 235 5.24 -3.30 -15.03
C SER A 235 5.54 -1.81 -14.85
N ALA A 236 4.87 -0.94 -15.60
CA ALA A 236 5.01 0.51 -15.46
C ALA A 236 4.54 1.01 -14.08
N MET A 237 3.42 0.49 -13.58
CA MET A 237 2.91 0.78 -12.24
C MET A 237 3.92 0.35 -11.15
N LEU A 238 4.48 -0.85 -11.27
CA LEU A 238 5.54 -1.34 -10.37
C LEU A 238 6.75 -0.40 -10.38
N GLU A 239 7.24 -0.03 -11.55
CA GLU A 239 8.39 0.88 -11.67
C GLU A 239 8.13 2.23 -11.02
N ALA A 240 6.94 2.81 -11.22
CA ALA A 240 6.55 4.06 -10.58
C ALA A 240 6.49 3.94 -9.05
N ASN A 241 5.99 2.82 -8.51
CA ASN A 241 5.98 2.56 -7.07
C ASN A 241 7.38 2.44 -6.47
N LEU A 242 8.27 1.72 -7.16
CA LEU A 242 9.64 1.55 -6.70
C LEU A 242 10.41 2.87 -6.76
N ALA A 243 10.19 3.68 -7.80
CA ALA A 243 10.74 5.03 -7.88
C ALA A 243 10.25 5.89 -6.71
N ALA A 244 8.94 5.89 -6.42
CA ALA A 244 8.38 6.62 -5.28
C ALA A 244 8.99 6.17 -3.96
N LYS A 245 9.11 4.85 -3.75
CA LYS A 245 9.70 4.27 -2.54
C LYS A 245 11.16 4.65 -2.37
N ASN A 246 11.98 4.43 -3.40
CA ASN A 246 13.41 4.77 -3.35
C ASN A 246 13.62 6.27 -3.14
N LYS A 247 12.83 7.10 -3.82
CA LYS A 247 12.94 8.56 -3.69
C LYS A 247 12.56 9.03 -2.30
N PHE A 248 11.47 8.51 -1.75
CA PHE A 248 11.07 8.80 -0.38
C PHE A 248 12.16 8.37 0.62
N GLN A 249 12.75 7.19 0.45
CA GLN A 249 13.85 6.72 1.30
C GLN A 249 15.09 7.63 1.21
N ASN A 250 15.54 7.94 -0.01
CA ASN A 250 16.70 8.82 -0.20
C ASN A 250 16.47 10.22 0.40
N LEU A 251 15.34 10.85 0.07
CA LEU A 251 15.02 12.20 0.60
C LEU A 251 14.86 12.18 2.12
N TYR A 252 14.30 11.11 2.68
CA TYR A 252 14.19 10.94 4.12
C TYR A 252 15.57 10.83 4.78
N GLU A 253 16.48 10.02 4.22
CA GLU A 253 17.85 9.86 4.74
C GLU A 253 18.65 11.17 4.64
N GLU A 254 18.53 11.91 3.54
CA GLU A 254 19.14 13.23 3.35
C GLU A 254 18.59 14.24 4.36
N GLU A 255 17.27 14.26 4.55
CA GLU A 255 16.60 15.16 5.50
C GLU A 255 16.96 14.84 6.95
N GLU A 256 17.05 13.55 7.29
CA GLU A 256 17.51 13.09 8.60
C GLU A 256 18.94 13.56 8.89
N GLN A 257 19.85 13.45 7.91
CA GLN A 257 21.22 13.96 8.04
C GLN A 257 21.24 15.48 8.25
N ARG A 258 20.46 16.23 7.45
CA ARG A 258 20.32 17.68 7.59
C ARG A 258 19.83 18.07 8.98
N ILE A 259 18.77 17.43 9.47
CA ILE A 259 18.20 17.65 10.80
C ILE A 259 19.24 17.39 11.89
N LEU A 260 20.02 16.30 11.78
CA LEU A 260 21.05 15.97 12.75
C LEU A 260 22.20 16.98 12.76
N GLU A 261 22.63 17.46 11.58
CA GLU A 261 23.67 18.49 11.45
C GLU A 261 23.22 19.84 11.98
N SER A 262 22.05 20.32 11.54
CA SER A 262 21.46 21.57 12.02
C SER A 262 21.15 21.52 13.52
N SER A 263 20.77 20.35 14.05
CA SER A 263 20.62 20.16 15.49
C SER A 263 21.95 20.32 16.25
N ARG A 264 23.07 19.82 15.71
CA ARG A 264 24.38 19.99 16.34
C ARG A 264 24.77 21.46 16.35
N GLN A 265 24.60 22.16 15.23
CA GLN A 265 24.86 23.60 15.11
C GLN A 265 24.02 24.42 16.10
N LEU A 266 22.71 24.11 16.22
CA LEU A 266 21.84 24.78 17.18
C LEU A 266 22.27 24.57 18.63
N LEU A 267 22.71 23.37 19.00
CA LEU A 267 23.20 23.08 20.35
C LEU A 267 24.55 23.74 20.63
N GLU A 268 25.40 23.94 19.62
CA GLU A 268 26.63 24.71 19.74
C GLU A 268 26.33 26.20 19.94
N LEU A 269 25.44 26.77 19.12
CA LEU A 269 24.95 28.15 19.27
C LEU A 269 24.29 28.38 20.63
N GLU A 270 23.47 27.43 21.13
CA GLU A 270 22.87 27.50 22.47
C GLU A 270 23.95 27.60 23.57
N LYS A 271 25.04 26.83 23.46
CA LYS A 271 26.14 26.89 24.43
C LYS A 271 26.88 28.22 24.38
N GLU A 272 27.11 28.76 23.19
CA GLU A 272 27.74 30.07 23.01
C GLU A 272 26.85 31.19 23.58
N LEU A 273 25.56 31.14 23.29
CA LEU A 273 24.57 32.11 23.75
C LEU A 273 24.23 31.99 25.23
N ALA A 274 24.36 30.81 25.84
CA ALA A 274 24.20 30.62 27.28
C ALA A 274 25.18 31.46 28.12
N SER A 275 26.27 31.92 27.50
CA SER A 275 27.23 32.84 28.11
C SER A 275 26.83 34.33 27.96
N ASP A 276 25.84 34.66 27.12
CA ASP A 276 25.32 36.02 26.93
C ASP A 276 24.12 36.29 27.87
N PRO A 277 24.18 37.30 28.77
CA PRO A 277 23.09 37.67 29.67
C PRO A 277 21.76 37.98 28.97
N ARG A 278 21.78 38.36 27.69
CA ARG A 278 20.57 38.68 26.89
C ARG A 278 19.79 37.44 26.44
N PHE A 279 20.44 36.29 26.40
CA PHE A 279 19.82 35.01 26.03
C PHE A 279 18.99 34.41 27.17
N VAL A 280 19.36 34.72 28.42
CA VAL A 280 18.75 34.15 29.64
C VAL A 280 17.36 34.73 29.95
N GLN A 281 16.94 35.82 29.31
CA GLN A 281 15.68 36.53 29.61
C GLN A 281 14.58 36.40 28.54
N GLY A 282 14.78 35.65 27.46
CA GLY A 282 13.89 35.71 26.28
C GLY A 282 13.15 34.42 25.91
N ASP A 283 12.06 34.59 25.14
CA ASP A 283 11.24 33.56 24.48
C ASP A 283 12.04 32.48 23.73
N ILE A 284 13.30 32.78 23.39
CA ILE A 284 14.24 31.89 22.68
C ILE A 284 14.55 30.63 23.50
N GLN A 285 14.66 30.70 24.84
CA GLN A 285 14.87 29.50 25.67
C GLN A 285 13.69 28.53 25.60
N GLU A 286 12.47 29.03 25.49
CA GLU A 286 11.27 28.21 25.36
C GLU A 286 11.21 27.51 23.99
N GLU A 287 11.70 28.16 22.93
CA GLU A 287 11.84 27.56 21.61
C GLU A 287 12.92 26.48 21.57
N PHE A 288 14.07 26.68 22.23
CA PHE A 288 15.09 25.63 22.42
C PHE A 288 14.57 24.44 23.25
N ARG A 289 13.70 24.68 24.25
CA ARG A 289 13.04 23.60 25.00
C ARG A 289 12.11 22.77 24.12
N LYS A 290 11.23 23.42 23.34
CA LYS A 290 10.34 22.74 22.38
C LYS A 290 11.14 21.96 21.34
N PHE A 291 12.23 22.53 20.85
CA PHE A 291 13.15 21.85 19.93
C PHE A 291 13.74 20.57 20.55
N ARG A 292 14.19 20.59 21.80
CA ARG A 292 14.69 19.37 22.49
C ARG A 292 13.60 18.30 22.62
N GLU A 293 12.38 18.69 22.98
CA GLU A 293 11.25 17.75 23.06
C GLU A 293 10.96 17.08 21.71
N TYR A 294 10.95 17.83 20.61
CA TYR A 294 10.75 17.28 19.27
C TYR A 294 11.91 16.39 18.82
N LYS A 295 13.15 16.78 19.13
CA LYS A 295 14.33 15.96 18.84
C LYS A 295 14.32 14.64 19.61
N GLU A 296 14.01 14.66 20.90
CA GLU A 296 13.92 13.43 21.71
C GLU A 296 12.81 12.51 21.24
N ALA A 297 11.67 13.05 20.80
CA ALA A 297 10.58 12.27 20.21
C ALA A 297 11.01 11.61 18.89
N PHE A 298 11.71 12.36 18.03
CA PHE A 298 12.26 11.88 16.76
C PHE A 298 13.29 10.75 16.98
N GLU A 299 14.26 10.94 17.88
CA GLU A 299 15.26 9.92 18.21
C GLU A 299 14.65 8.66 18.84
N ARG A 300 13.55 8.80 19.59
CA ARG A 300 12.84 7.67 20.19
C ARG A 300 12.14 6.83 19.13
N GLN A 301 11.42 7.47 18.20
CA GLN A 301 10.78 6.77 17.08
C GLN A 301 11.79 6.08 16.17
N GLN A 302 12.94 6.73 15.93
CA GLN A 302 14.05 6.13 15.18
C GLN A 302 14.55 4.84 15.85
N LYS A 303 14.74 4.85 17.18
CA LYS A 303 15.20 3.68 17.96
C LYS A 303 14.17 2.55 18.01
N GLU A 304 12.88 2.89 18.01
CA GLU A 304 11.78 1.91 18.06
C GLU A 304 11.53 1.25 16.69
N GLY A 305 12.10 1.77 15.60
CA GLY A 305 11.97 1.19 14.26
C GLY A 305 10.56 1.32 13.67
N GLU A 306 9.67 2.06 14.33
CA GLU A 306 8.43 2.57 13.76
C GLU A 306 8.83 3.73 12.83
N GLY A 307 8.87 3.48 11.52
CA GLY A 307 9.31 4.50 10.55
C GLY A 307 8.68 5.87 10.83
N VAL A 308 9.53 6.90 10.92
CA VAL A 308 9.12 8.26 11.33
C VAL A 308 8.12 8.84 10.33
N ARG A 309 7.05 9.46 10.82
CA ARG A 309 5.99 9.97 9.96
C ARG A 309 6.44 11.27 9.29
N HIS A 310 6.12 11.44 8.01
CA HIS A 310 6.40 12.66 7.23
C HIS A 310 6.09 13.94 8.02
N GLN A 311 4.92 14.00 8.68
CA GLN A 311 4.50 15.19 9.42
C GLN A 311 5.43 15.55 10.60
N GLU A 312 6.10 14.56 11.20
CA GLU A 312 7.02 14.77 12.32
C GLU A 312 8.37 15.26 11.82
N VAL A 313 8.86 14.72 10.70
CA VAL A 313 10.08 15.20 10.02
C VAL A 313 9.92 16.65 9.59
N THR A 314 8.83 16.98 8.88
CA THR A 314 8.57 18.35 8.40
C THR A 314 8.44 19.34 9.55
N ARG A 315 7.74 18.98 10.64
CA ARG A 315 7.62 19.86 11.82
C ARG A 315 8.97 20.12 12.49
N LEU A 316 9.81 19.10 12.60
CA LEU A 316 11.15 19.25 13.18
C LEU A 316 12.03 20.12 12.29
N ALA A 317 12.02 19.90 10.98
CA ALA A 317 12.72 20.72 9.99
C ALA A 317 12.28 22.20 10.03
N GLU A 318 10.96 22.46 10.02
CA GLU A 318 10.41 23.81 10.15
C GLU A 318 10.83 24.51 11.45
N THR A 319 10.86 23.79 12.57
CA THR A 319 11.27 24.33 13.87
C THR A 319 12.76 24.70 13.87
N ILE A 320 13.59 23.86 13.26
CA ILE A 320 15.03 24.11 13.09
C ILE A 320 15.26 25.34 12.23
N ASP A 321 14.59 25.44 11.08
CA ASP A 321 14.75 26.56 10.15
C ASP A 321 14.27 27.89 10.76
N GLN A 322 13.20 27.86 11.57
CA GLN A 322 12.73 29.02 12.34
C GLN A 322 13.74 29.47 13.41
N LEU A 323 14.35 28.53 14.13
CA LEU A 323 15.37 28.84 15.13
C LEU A 323 16.65 29.40 14.48
N LEU A 324 17.15 28.75 13.43
CA LEU A 324 18.35 29.20 12.71
C LEU A 324 18.14 30.59 12.11
N SER A 325 17.03 30.83 11.39
CA SER A 325 16.73 32.15 10.80
C SER A 325 16.63 33.27 11.85
N ARG A 326 16.12 32.98 13.05
CA ARG A 326 16.01 33.95 14.14
C ARG A 326 17.34 34.23 14.84
N LEU A 327 18.25 33.26 14.83
CA LEU A 327 19.60 33.38 15.39
C LEU A 327 20.60 34.00 14.38
N GLU A 328 20.38 33.82 13.08
CA GLU A 328 21.14 34.42 11.98
C GLU A 328 20.73 35.86 11.66
N LEU A 329 19.51 36.28 12.03
CA LEU A 329 19.14 37.69 12.04
C LEU A 329 20.08 38.43 13.00
N PRO A 330 20.93 39.36 12.50
CA PRO A 330 21.98 39.93 13.32
C PRO A 330 21.37 40.62 14.54
N ALA A 331 22.11 40.53 15.65
CA ALA A 331 21.84 41.14 16.96
C ALA A 331 21.68 42.69 16.95
N GLY A 332 21.29 43.29 15.83
CA GLY A 332 21.18 44.72 15.59
C GLY A 332 20.05 45.12 14.62
N ALA A 333 18.90 44.45 14.62
CA ALA A 333 17.72 44.94 13.88
C ALA A 333 16.39 44.69 14.63
N ARG A 334 16.28 45.21 15.86
CA ARG A 334 14.96 45.61 16.37
C ARG A 334 14.69 47.05 15.95
N THR A 335 14.02 47.23 14.81
CA THR A 335 13.33 48.48 14.49
C THR A 335 11.94 48.19 13.92
N THR A 336 10.96 48.37 14.82
CA THR A 336 9.55 48.75 14.61
C THR A 336 8.58 47.84 13.83
N PRO A 337 7.33 47.71 14.31
CA PRO A 337 6.34 46.81 13.76
C PRO A 337 5.72 47.39 12.49
N ALA A 338 5.79 46.65 11.38
CA ALA A 338 4.88 46.86 10.26
C ALA A 338 3.59 46.07 10.56
N GLY A 339 2.46 46.77 10.56
CA GLY A 339 1.13 46.24 10.84
C GLY A 339 0.66 45.15 9.87
N PRO A 340 -0.54 44.61 10.14
CA PRO A 340 -0.95 43.27 9.75
C PRO A 340 -1.27 43.15 8.26
N PHE A 341 -0.74 42.12 7.60
CA PHE A 341 -1.34 41.59 6.38
C PHE A 341 -2.48 40.62 6.74
N PRO A 342 -3.53 40.57 5.90
CA PRO A 342 -4.88 40.20 6.31
C PRO A 342 -5.01 38.71 6.58
N ALA A 343 -5.85 38.38 7.56
CA ALA A 343 -6.35 37.04 7.77
C ALA A 343 -7.01 36.52 6.48
N VAL A 344 -6.40 35.51 5.87
CA VAL A 344 -7.10 34.67 4.89
C VAL A 344 -8.13 33.88 5.69
N ALA A 345 -9.40 34.21 5.48
CA ALA A 345 -10.52 33.51 6.04
C ALA A 345 -10.44 32.03 5.65
N VAL A 346 -10.33 31.17 6.66
CA VAL A 346 -10.58 29.74 6.53
C VAL A 346 -12.07 29.58 6.20
N PRO A 347 -12.45 29.00 5.04
CA PRO A 347 -13.83 28.60 4.85
C PRO A 347 -14.14 27.45 5.83
N GLU A 348 -15.04 27.77 6.76
CA GLU A 348 -15.62 26.87 7.74
C GLU A 348 -16.27 25.66 7.03
N PRO A 349 -16.09 24.43 7.53
CA PRO A 349 -16.71 23.25 6.95
C PRO A 349 -18.24 23.34 7.10
N PRO A 350 -19.03 22.94 6.08
CA PRO A 350 -20.49 22.98 6.19
C PRO A 350 -20.97 22.05 7.30
N ALA A 351 -21.71 22.65 8.24
CA ALA A 351 -22.36 21.99 9.35
C ALA A 351 -23.33 20.90 8.86
N ALA A 352 -23.33 19.79 9.61
CA ALA A 352 -24.28 18.70 9.49
C ALA A 352 -25.73 19.24 9.46
N ALA A 353 -26.51 18.74 8.51
CA ALA A 353 -27.93 19.02 8.39
C ALA A 353 -28.68 18.51 9.64
N PRO A 354 -29.62 19.29 10.20
CA PRO A 354 -30.36 18.91 11.39
C PRO A 354 -31.44 17.87 11.08
N GLU A 355 -31.65 16.98 12.04
CA GLU A 355 -32.78 16.07 12.18
C GLU A 355 -34.11 16.82 12.03
N ALA A 356 -34.98 16.32 11.17
CA ALA A 356 -36.36 16.75 11.05
C ALA A 356 -37.26 15.92 11.99
N ALA A 357 -37.69 16.56 13.07
CA ALA A 357 -38.87 16.23 13.87
C ALA A 357 -39.44 17.59 14.30
N THR A 358 -40.72 17.92 14.22
CA THR A 358 -42.01 17.26 13.97
C THR A 358 -43.01 18.43 13.90
N ASP A 359 -44.15 18.33 13.19
CA ASP A 359 -45.47 18.46 13.84
C ASP A 359 -46.68 18.43 12.88
N PRO A 360 -47.89 18.18 13.41
CA PRO A 360 -49.04 17.62 12.70
C PRO A 360 -50.07 18.66 12.22
N ALA A 361 -51.04 18.13 11.47
CA ALA A 361 -52.43 18.58 11.34
C ALA A 361 -52.73 19.89 10.59
N ALA A 362 -53.37 19.76 9.41
CA ALA A 362 -54.61 20.47 9.05
C ALA A 362 -55.21 19.91 7.74
N ALA A 363 -56.31 19.16 7.85
CA ALA A 363 -57.44 19.25 6.90
C ALA A 363 -58.25 20.53 7.25
N PRO A 364 -59.21 21.06 6.46
CA PRO A 364 -60.08 20.48 5.40
C PRO A 364 -60.02 21.32 4.07
N ALA A 365 -60.75 21.09 2.97
CA ALA A 365 -62.10 20.60 2.72
C ALA A 365 -62.22 19.96 1.33
#